data_AF-A0AA97H9K9-F1
#
_entry.id   AF-A0AA97H9K9-F1
#
_cell.length_a   1.000
_cell.length_b   1.000
_cell.length_c   1.000
_cell.angle_alpha   90.00
_cell.angle_beta   90.00
_cell.angle_gamma   90.00
#
_symmetry.space_group_name_H-M   'P 1'
#
loop_
_entity.id
_entity.type
_entity.pdbx_description
1 polymer ?
#
loop_
_entity_poly.entity_id
_entity_poly.type
_entity_poly.pdbx_seq_one_letter_code
_entity_poly.pdbx_strand_id
1 'polypeptide(L)'
;MKKSPTAAAAAAPYDAVILDLDGVVTNTALVHLAAWKEAYEAIINDPRYPKDGSRAPFTPDDYYALVDGRPREQGLIGLRASRGVDIPPGTPQDAGGDWTPSGLGPGRTRPT
;
A
#
# COMPACT_ATOMS: atom_id res chain seq x y z
N MET A 1 21.93 10.06 -52.85
CA MET A 1 21.13 10.51 -51.69
C MET A 1 22.04 10.46 -50.47
N LYS A 2 22.37 11.61 -49.87
CA LYS A 2 23.27 11.68 -48.71
C LYS A 2 22.49 11.20 -47.48
N LYS A 3 22.94 10.13 -46.82
CA LYS A 3 22.32 9.62 -45.59
C LYS A 3 22.41 10.69 -44.51
N SER A 4 21.30 10.90 -43.80
CA SER A 4 21.21 11.86 -42.69
C SER A 4 22.11 11.37 -41.54
N PRO A 5 23.08 12.18 -41.06
CA PRO A 5 23.96 11.81 -39.95
C PRO A 5 23.19 11.62 -38.64
N THR A 6 21.98 12.17 -38.53
CA THR A 6 21.10 12.03 -37.36
C THR A 6 20.57 10.60 -37.17
N ALA A 7 20.34 9.86 -38.25
CA ALA A 7 19.84 8.48 -38.16
C ALA A 7 20.93 7.47 -37.73
N ALA A 8 22.19 7.75 -38.06
CA ALA A 8 23.32 6.90 -37.69
C ALA A 8 23.72 7.04 -36.20
N ALA A 9 23.44 8.19 -35.59
CA ALA A 9 23.69 8.44 -34.17
C ALA A 9 22.57 7.94 -33.23
N ALA A 10 21.42 7.52 -33.78
CA ALA A 10 20.27 7.07 -33.01
C ALA A 10 20.31 5.57 -32.64
N ALA A 11 21.29 4.82 -33.15
CA ALA A 11 21.53 3.44 -32.73
C ALA A 11 22.25 3.47 -31.37
N ALA A 12 21.50 3.39 -30.28
CA ALA A 12 22.08 3.20 -28.96
C ALA A 12 22.95 1.92 -28.98
N PRO A 13 24.17 1.93 -28.40
CA PRO A 13 25.08 0.78 -28.43
C PRO A 13 24.66 -0.36 -27.48
N TYR A 14 23.39 -0.39 -27.06
CA TYR A 14 22.86 -1.30 -26.07
C TYR A 14 21.64 -2.03 -26.62
N ASP A 15 21.64 -3.36 -26.50
CA ASP A 15 20.51 -4.21 -26.93
C ASP A 15 19.29 -4.09 -26.01
N ALA A 16 19.48 -3.61 -24.78
CA ALA A 16 18.42 -3.32 -23.81
C ALA A 16 18.88 -2.23 -22.82
N VAL A 17 17.91 -1.49 -22.28
CA VAL A 17 18.13 -0.45 -21.27
C VAL A 17 17.28 -0.80 -20.05
N ILE A 18 17.87 -0.76 -18.87
CA ILE A 18 17.12 -0.79 -17.60
C ILE A 18 16.93 0.65 -17.18
N LEU A 19 15.67 1.09 -17.12
CA LEU A 19 15.31 2.39 -16.59
C LEU A 19 15.15 2.28 -15.09
N ASP A 20 15.99 3.00 -14.34
CA ASP A 20 15.77 3.23 -12.92
C ASP A 20 14.70 4.33 -12.78
N LEU A 21 13.69 4.09 -11.96
CA LEU A 21 12.62 5.04 -11.69
C LEU A 21 12.97 5.89 -10.46
N ASP A 22 14.20 6.38 -10.38
CA ASP A 22 14.61 7.37 -9.39
C ASP A 22 14.07 8.76 -9.78
N GLY A 23 12.75 8.95 -9.61
CA GLY A 23 12.11 10.23 -9.89
C GLY A 23 10.63 10.19 -10.23
N VAL A 24 9.87 9.23 -9.68
CA VAL A 24 8.41 9.20 -9.83
C VAL A 24 7.81 10.43 -9.14
N VAL A 25 7.68 11.56 -9.86
CA VAL A 25 6.80 12.69 -9.51
C VAL A 25 5.35 12.33 -9.84
N THR A 26 4.96 11.09 -9.54
CA THR A 26 3.56 10.75 -9.41
C THR A 26 3.26 11.03 -7.96
N ASN A 27 2.20 11.80 -7.67
CA ASN A 27 1.70 11.93 -6.30
C ASN A 27 1.11 10.58 -5.86
N THR A 28 1.99 9.61 -5.61
CA THR A 28 1.66 8.26 -5.18
C THR A 28 1.01 8.28 -3.82
N ALA A 29 1.25 9.31 -3.01
CA ALA A 29 0.59 9.51 -1.73
C ALA A 29 -0.94 9.56 -1.88
N LEU A 30 -1.49 10.22 -2.91
CA LEU A 30 -2.94 10.23 -3.15
C LEU A 30 -3.48 8.85 -3.50
N VAL A 31 -2.78 8.09 -4.35
CA VAL A 31 -3.18 6.73 -4.74
C VAL A 31 -3.05 5.77 -3.56
N HIS A 32 -1.97 5.90 -2.77
CA HIS A 32 -1.74 5.10 -1.57
C HIS A 32 -2.79 5.39 -0.51
N LEU A 33 -3.10 6.67 -0.26
CA LEU A 33 -4.15 7.09 0.65
C LEU A 33 -5.49 6.49 0.24
N ALA A 34 -5.85 6.55 -1.05
CA ALA A 34 -7.09 5.96 -1.55
C ALA A 34 -7.15 4.44 -1.32
N ALA A 35 -6.07 3.72 -1.64
CA ALA A 35 -6.00 2.27 -1.45
C ALA A 35 -6.06 1.88 0.05
N TRP A 36 -5.39 2.63 0.91
CA TRP A 36 -5.46 2.41 2.37
C TRP A 36 -6.84 2.72 2.94
N LYS A 37 -7.49 3.78 2.44
CA LYS A 37 -8.86 4.11 2.82
C LYS A 37 -9.82 2.97 2.49
N GLU A 38 -9.78 2.47 1.25
CA GLU A 38 -10.62 1.36 0.82
C GLU A 38 -10.39 0.10 1.66
N ALA A 39 -9.13 -0.29 1.86
CA ALA A 39 -8.77 -1.45 2.67
C ALA A 39 -9.24 -1.32 4.13
N TYR A 40 -9.07 -0.13 4.72
CA TYR A 40 -9.46 0.11 6.10
C TYR A 40 -10.99 0.16 6.29
N GLU A 41 -11.70 0.77 5.34
CA GLU A 41 -13.17 0.80 5.34
C GLU A 41 -13.77 -0.61 5.25
N ALA A 42 -13.14 -1.52 4.49
CA ALA A 42 -13.53 -2.92 4.47
C ALA A 42 -13.34 -3.60 5.85
N ILE A 43 -12.26 -3.26 6.58
CA ILE A 43 -11.96 -3.85 7.90
C ILE A 43 -12.97 -3.38 8.97
N ILE A 44 -13.28 -2.08 9.06
CA ILE A 44 -14.17 -1.55 10.11
C ILE A 44 -15.63 -1.96 9.93
N ASN A 45 -16.00 -2.33 8.70
CA ASN A 45 -17.34 -2.82 8.35
C ASN A 45 -17.47 -4.36 8.46
N ASP A 46 -16.37 -5.09 8.66
CA ASP A 46 -16.42 -6.54 8.86
C ASP A 46 -17.13 -6.88 10.19
N PRO A 47 -18.05 -7.86 10.22
CA PRO A 47 -18.74 -8.27 11.45
C PRO A 47 -17.84 -8.70 12.60
N ARG A 48 -16.60 -9.12 12.30
CA ARG A 48 -15.59 -9.54 13.28
C ARG A 48 -14.88 -8.36 13.94
N TYR A 49 -15.09 -7.13 13.46
CA TYR A 49 -14.49 -5.94 14.05
C TYR A 49 -14.93 -5.76 15.50
N PRO A 50 -14.01 -5.47 16.45
CA PRO A 50 -14.34 -5.33 17.86
C PRO A 50 -15.44 -4.29 18.10
N LYS A 51 -16.39 -4.60 18.98
CA LYS A 51 -17.56 -3.73 19.26
C LYS A 51 -17.19 -2.44 19.99
N ASP A 52 -16.11 -2.49 20.75
CA ASP A 52 -15.49 -1.40 21.50
C ASP A 52 -14.47 -0.61 20.66
N GLY A 53 -14.10 -1.11 19.48
CA GLY A 53 -13.24 -0.42 18.53
C GLY A 53 -13.95 0.76 17.86
N SER A 54 -13.21 1.85 17.66
CA SER A 54 -13.71 3.04 16.97
C SER A 54 -13.85 2.78 15.46
N ARG A 55 -15.06 2.99 14.92
CA ARG A 55 -15.34 2.95 13.48
C ARG A 55 -15.15 4.30 12.79
N ALA A 56 -14.35 5.19 13.36
CA ALA A 56 -14.03 6.45 12.72
C ALA A 56 -13.38 6.21 11.35
N PRO A 57 -13.80 6.93 10.29
CA PRO A 57 -13.29 6.72 8.95
C PRO A 57 -11.78 6.98 8.87
N PHE A 58 -11.13 6.42 7.85
CA PHE A 58 -9.74 6.73 7.54
C PHE A 58 -9.62 8.12 6.92
N THR A 59 -8.72 8.93 7.45
CA THR A 59 -8.49 10.32 7.04
C THR A 59 -7.09 10.52 6.43
N PRO A 60 -6.85 11.61 5.69
CA PRO A 60 -5.51 11.97 5.25
C PRO A 60 -4.51 12.14 6.40
N ASP A 61 -4.96 12.66 7.54
CA ASP A 61 -4.09 12.84 8.71
C ASP A 61 -3.64 11.49 9.29
N ASP A 62 -4.52 10.47 9.28
CA ASP A 62 -4.13 9.11 9.66
C ASP A 62 -3.05 8.56 8.71
N TYR A 63 -3.16 8.84 7.41
CA TYR A 63 -2.16 8.41 6.43
C TYR A 63 -0.78 8.99 6.76
N TYR A 64 -0.67 10.31 6.92
CA TYR A 64 0.62 10.94 7.20
C TYR A 64 1.18 10.59 8.58
N ALA A 65 0.33 10.42 9.59
CA ALA A 65 0.78 10.11 10.95
C ALA A 65 1.19 8.64 11.13
N LEU A 66 0.45 7.72 10.50
CA LEU A 66 0.50 6.30 10.83
C LEU A 66 0.95 5.40 9.68
N VAL A 67 0.89 5.84 8.42
CA VAL A 67 1.16 4.98 7.27
C VAL A 67 2.37 5.45 6.46
N ASP A 68 2.46 6.74 6.18
CA ASP A 68 3.49 7.30 5.33
C ASP A 68 4.89 7.05 5.91
N GLY A 69 5.81 6.60 5.06
CA GLY A 69 7.18 6.23 5.46
C GLY A 69 7.33 5.02 6.38
N ARG A 70 6.25 4.32 6.75
CA ARG A 70 6.29 3.16 7.65
C ARG A 70 6.12 1.83 6.90
N PRO A 71 6.72 0.72 7.38
CA PRO A 71 6.38 -0.60 6.90
C PRO A 71 4.88 -0.86 7.01
N ARG A 72 4.30 -1.52 6.01
CA ARG A 72 2.85 -1.77 5.91
C ARG A 72 2.24 -2.38 7.18
N GLU A 73 2.91 -3.37 7.76
CA GLU A 73 2.46 -4.04 8.98
C GLU A 73 2.41 -3.07 10.16
N GLN A 74 3.43 -2.21 10.29
CA GLN A 74 3.47 -1.18 11.32
C GLN A 74 2.38 -0.13 11.13
N GLY A 75 2.09 0.25 9.88
CA GLY A 75 1.00 1.18 9.60
C GLY A 75 -0.36 0.61 9.98
N LEU A 76 -0.60 -0.68 9.68
CA LEU A 76 -1.84 -1.34 10.06
C LEU A 76 -1.94 -1.55 11.58
N ILE A 77 -0.84 -1.83 12.28
CA ILE A 77 -0.79 -1.88 13.75
C ILE A 77 -1.13 -0.51 14.34
N GLY A 78 -0.44 0.55 13.90
CA GLY A 78 -0.64 1.92 14.40
C GLY A 78 -2.07 2.43 14.17
N LEU A 79 -2.65 2.16 13.00
CA LEU A 79 -4.01 2.55 12.67
C LEU A 79 -5.07 1.83 13.51
N ARG A 80 -4.84 0.57 13.88
CA ARG A 80 -5.77 -0.16 14.77
C ARG A 80 -5.62 0.27 16.21
N ALA A 81 -4.38 0.46 16.68
CA ALA A 81 -4.11 0.97 18.02
C ALA A 81 -4.73 2.36 18.23
N SER A 82 -4.66 3.25 17.24
CA SER A 82 -5.30 4.59 17.32
C SER A 82 -6.83 4.53 17.39
N ARG A 83 -7.42 3.35 17.18
CA ARG A 83 -8.86 3.08 17.17
C ARG A 83 -9.28 2.13 18.29
N GLY A 84 -8.37 1.85 19.22
CA GLY A 84 -8.63 0.98 20.38
C GLY A 84 -8.74 -0.51 20.03
N VAL A 85 -8.28 -0.91 18.84
CA VAL A 85 -8.31 -2.30 18.40
C VAL A 85 -6.93 -2.91 18.57
N ASP A 86 -6.84 -3.86 19.50
CA ASP A 86 -5.64 -4.66 19.71
C ASP A 86 -5.83 -6.03 19.07
N ILE A 87 -4.88 -6.41 18.21
CA ILE A 87 -4.92 -7.68 17.46
C ILE A 87 -3.51 -8.29 17.55
N PRO A 88 -3.40 -9.60 17.78
CA PRO A 88 -2.10 -10.27 17.80
C PRO A 88 -1.30 -9.94 16.53
N PRO A 89 0.03 -9.75 16.65
CA PRO A 89 0.89 -9.34 15.53
C PRO A 89 0.88 -10.31 14.35
N GLY A 90 0.33 -11.50 14.52
CA GLY A 90 0.28 -12.52 13.48
C GLY A 90 1.65 -13.11 13.19
N THR A 91 1.66 -14.07 12.28
CA THR A 91 2.87 -14.65 11.72
C THR A 91 2.91 -14.44 10.22
N PRO A 92 4.09 -14.50 9.57
CA PRO A 92 4.18 -14.46 8.11
C PRO A 92 3.39 -15.59 7.43
N GLN A 93 3.12 -16.68 8.16
CA GLN A 93 2.37 -17.85 7.70
C GLN A 93 0.85 -17.64 7.72
N ASP A 94 0.36 -16.55 8.31
CA ASP A 94 -1.08 -16.28 8.36
C ASP A 94 -1.67 -16.16 6.95
N ALA A 95 -2.82 -16.79 6.77
CA ALA A 95 -3.55 -16.82 5.52
C ALA A 95 -4.27 -15.49 5.27
N GLY A 96 -4.62 -15.24 4.00
CA GLY A 96 -5.46 -14.09 3.65
C GLY A 96 -6.82 -14.16 4.35
N GLY A 97 -7.19 -13.10 5.07
CA GLY A 97 -8.44 -13.03 5.83
C GLY A 97 -8.35 -13.45 7.30
N ASP A 98 -7.18 -13.90 7.75
CA ASP A 98 -6.86 -14.01 9.18
C ASP A 98 -6.85 -12.62 9.82
N TRP A 99 -7.37 -12.51 11.03
CA TRP A 99 -7.42 -11.25 11.78
C TRP A 99 -6.07 -10.98 12.42
N THR A 100 -5.09 -10.70 11.59
CA THR A 100 -3.72 -10.33 11.98
C THR A 100 -3.18 -9.27 11.01
N PRO A 101 -2.14 -8.48 11.38
CA PRO A 101 -1.50 -7.58 10.44
C PRO A 101 -1.11 -8.25 9.12
N SER A 102 -0.61 -9.48 9.20
CA SER A 102 -0.28 -10.32 8.05
C SER A 102 -1.50 -10.64 7.20
N GLY A 103 -2.58 -11.18 7.79
CA GLY A 103 -3.76 -11.66 7.06
C GLY A 103 -4.67 -10.56 6.50
N LEU A 104 -4.63 -9.34 7.07
CA LEU A 104 -5.47 -8.19 6.67
C LEU A 104 -4.78 -7.19 5.73
N GLY A 105 -3.57 -7.49 5.24
CA GLY A 105 -2.86 -6.59 4.33
C GLY A 105 -3.64 -6.29 3.03
N PRO A 106 -3.42 -5.13 2.37
CA PRO A 106 -4.06 -4.79 1.10
C PRO A 106 -3.78 -5.87 0.05
N GLY A 107 -4.84 -6.41 -0.56
CA GLY A 107 -4.77 -7.52 -1.52
C GLY A 107 -4.79 -8.93 -0.91
N ARG A 108 -4.85 -9.07 0.42
CA ARG A 108 -5.00 -10.37 1.13
C ARG A 108 -6.43 -10.63 1.62
N THR A 109 -7.43 -10.05 0.95
CA THR A 109 -8.85 -10.34 1.21
C THR A 109 -9.18 -11.76 0.76
N ARG A 110 -10.07 -12.45 1.50
CA ARG A 110 -10.51 -13.81 1.16
C ARG A 110 -11.04 -13.83 -0.29
N PRO A 111 -10.63 -14.81 -1.14
CA PRO A 111 -11.32 -15.01 -2.41
C PRO A 111 -12.79 -15.33 -2.09
N THR A 112 -13.71 -14.64 -2.76
CA THR A 112 -15.15 -14.90 -2.73
C THR A 112 -15.48 -16.28 -3.24
#